data_AF-A0A524LIK3-F1
#
_entry.id   AF-A0A524LIK3-F1
#
_cell.length_a   1.000
_cell.length_b   1.000
_cell.length_c   1.000
_cell.angle_alpha   90.00
_cell.angle_beta   90.00
_cell.angle_gamma   90.00
#
_symmetry.space_group_name_H-M   'P 1'
#
loop_
_entity.id
_entity.type
_entity.pdbx_description
1 polymer ?
#
loop_
_entity_poly.entity_id
_entity_poly.type
_entity_poly.pdbx_seq_one_letter_code
_entity_poly.pdbx_strand_id
1 'polypeptide(L)' 'MSTLQLAISSLWSAFKDICTWNFATKQKTQERLSICEVCPARDNKRCTACGCYLPWKTKLKNAECPMDQW' A
#
# COMPACT_ATOMS: atom_id res chain seq x y z
N MET A 1 12.22 -20.56 8.58
CA MET A 1 12.57 -19.55 7.56
C MET A 1 11.97 -18.24 8.02
N SER A 2 12.83 -17.34 8.52
CA SER A 2 12.45 -16.20 9.36
C SER A 2 11.54 -15.21 8.63
N THR A 3 10.41 -14.88 9.27
CA THR A 3 9.44 -13.84 8.91
C THR A 3 10.06 -12.45 8.65
N LEU A 4 11.33 -12.26 9.02
CA LEU A 4 12.14 -11.05 8.76
C LEU A 4 12.44 -10.80 7.28
N GLN A 5 12.53 -11.83 6.42
CA GLN A 5 12.91 -11.61 5.01
C GLN A 5 11.79 -10.97 4.16
N LEU A 6 10.52 -11.22 4.53
CA LEU A 6 9.34 -10.73 3.78
C LEU A 6 9.11 -9.22 3.92
N ALA A 7 9.56 -8.62 5.02
CA ALA A 7 9.42 -7.17 5.25
C ALA A 7 10.43 -6.35 4.42
N ILE A 8 11.64 -6.89 4.16
CA ILE A 8 12.69 -6.17 3.44
C ILE A 8 12.40 -6.15 1.94
N SER A 9 11.81 -7.22 1.40
CA SER A 9 11.45 -7.32 -0.03
C SER A 9 10.23 -6.49 -0.42
N SER A 10 9.25 -6.33 0.49
CA SER A 10 8.03 -5.54 0.26
C SER A 10 8.30 -4.02 0.31
N LEU A 11 9.27 -3.59 1.12
CA LEU A 11 9.76 -2.21 1.12
C LEU A 11 10.54 -1.87 -0.16
N TRP A 12 11.36 -2.79 -0.68
CA TRP A 12 12.15 -2.57 -1.91
C TRP A 12 11.30 -2.44 -3.17
N SER A 13 10.19 -3.18 -3.25
CA SER A 13 9.26 -3.16 -4.39
C SER A 13 8.44 -1.87 -4.45
N ALA A 14 7.97 -1.37 -3.31
CA ALA A 14 7.33 -0.05 -3.22
C ALA A 14 8.31 1.09 -3.54
N PHE A 15 9.58 0.97 -3.14
CA PHE A 15 10.61 1.96 -3.46
C PHE A 15 10.98 1.95 -4.95
N LYS A 16 11.02 0.77 -5.57
CA LYS A 16 11.30 0.60 -7.01
C LYS A 16 10.27 1.33 -7.88
N ASP A 17 8.99 1.29 -7.52
CA ASP A 17 7.92 1.98 -8.27
C ASP A 17 8.09 3.50 -8.35
N ILE A 18 8.61 4.12 -7.29
CA ILE A 18 8.87 5.55 -7.23
C ILE A 18 10.00 5.92 -8.20
N CYS A 19 11.07 5.12 -8.25
CA CYS A 19 12.18 5.32 -9.16
C CYS A 19 11.83 5.02 -10.62
N THR A 20 10.93 4.07 -10.88
CA THR A 20 10.55 3.66 -12.25
C THR A 20 9.29 4.34 -12.79
N TRP A 21 8.76 5.38 -12.11
CA TRP A 21 7.54 6.10 -12.53
C TRP A 21 6.34 5.17 -12.82
N ASN A 22 6.24 4.07 -12.07
CA ASN A 22 5.30 3.00 -12.34
C ASN A 22 4.10 3.09 -11.37
N PHE A 23 3.08 3.84 -11.78
CA PHE A 23 1.87 4.03 -11.00
C PHE A 23 0.73 3.09 -11.42
N ALA A 24 -0.16 2.79 -10.47
CA ALA A 24 -1.39 2.07 -10.72
C ALA A 24 -2.36 2.90 -11.58
N THR A 25 -3.25 2.22 -12.31
CA THR A 25 -4.34 2.89 -13.03
C THR A 25 -5.28 3.60 -12.04
N LYS A 26 -6.01 4.61 -12.52
CA LYS A 26 -6.98 5.34 -11.69
C LYS A 26 -8.03 4.40 -11.08
N GLN A 27 -8.50 3.42 -11.85
CA GLN A 27 -9.46 2.41 -11.41
C GLN A 27 -8.92 1.57 -10.24
N LYS A 28 -7.71 1.00 -10.38
CA LYS A 28 -7.07 0.21 -9.32
C LYS A 28 -6.80 1.05 -8.06
N THR A 29 -6.48 2.33 -8.24
CA THR A 29 -6.30 3.27 -7.13
C THR A 29 -7.62 3.49 -6.38
N GLN A 30 -8.74 3.68 -7.09
CA GLN A 30 -10.05 3.86 -6.48
C GLN A 30 -10.53 2.61 -5.76
N GLU A 31 -10.35 1.42 -6.35
CA GLU A 31 -10.66 0.14 -5.72
C GLU A 31 -9.91 -0.07 -4.41
N ARG A 32 -8.59 0.21 -4.39
CA ARG A 32 -7.81 0.16 -3.14
C ARG A 32 -8.28 1.21 -2.13
N LEU A 33 -8.72 2.38 -2.60
CA LEU A 33 -9.21 3.43 -1.73
C LEU A 33 -10.55 3.06 -1.08
N SER A 34 -11.47 2.43 -1.82
CA SER A 34 -12.77 1.98 -1.31
C SER A 34 -12.62 0.87 -0.26
N ILE A 35 -11.66 -0.04 -0.44
CA ILE A 35 -11.27 -1.02 0.59
C ILE A 35 -10.80 -0.29 1.86
N CYS A 36 -10.00 0.77 1.70
CA CYS A 36 -9.54 1.55 2.85
C CYS A 36 -10.66 2.38 3.49
N GLU A 37 -11.70 2.81 2.75
CA GLU A 37 -12.84 3.57 3.29
C GLU A 37 -13.64 2.77 4.31
N VAL A 38 -13.76 1.46 4.12
CA VAL A 38 -14.47 0.56 5.05
C VAL A 38 -13.55 -0.03 6.13
N CYS A 39 -12.25 0.27 6.09
CA CYS A 39 -11.27 -0.32 6.99
C CYS A 39 -11.31 0.35 8.38
N PRO A 40 -11.43 -0.42 9.49
CA PRO A 40 -11.49 0.14 10.84
C PRO A 40 -10.18 0.82 11.28
N ALA A 41 -9.07 0.50 10.61
CA ALA A 41 -7.77 1.11 10.86
C ALA A 41 -7.56 2.43 10.08
N ARG A 42 -8.53 2.92 9.32
CA ARG A 42 -8.39 4.19 8.60
C ARG A 42 -8.64 5.36 9.54
N ASP A 43 -7.65 6.25 9.61
CA ASP A 43 -7.78 7.58 10.20
C ASP A 43 -7.51 8.64 9.12
N ASN A 44 -8.60 9.18 8.56
CA ASN A 44 -8.56 10.17 7.50
C ASN A 44 -7.77 9.72 6.24
N LYS A 45 -6.52 10.20 6.11
CA LYS A 45 -5.59 9.91 4.99
C LYS A 45 -4.43 9.00 5.39
N ARG A 46 -4.39 8.56 6.65
CA ARG A 46 -3.40 7.60 7.16
C ARG A 46 -4.11 6.35 7.66
N CYS A 47 -3.38 5.25 7.73
CA CYS A 47 -3.85 4.04 8.39
C CYS A 47 -3.10 3.88 9.72
N THR A 48 -3.85 3.65 10.78
CA THR A 48 -3.36 3.53 12.17
C THR A 48 -2.67 2.19 12.41
N ALA A 49 -2.96 1.16 11.62
CA ALA A 49 -2.32 -0.16 11.73
C ALA A 49 -0.94 -0.20 11.04
N CYS A 50 -0.83 0.28 9.80
CA CYS A 50 0.45 0.28 9.04
C CYS A 50 1.24 1.59 9.14
N GLY A 51 0.64 2.69 9.62
CA GLY A 51 1.21 4.05 9.57
C GLY A 51 1.28 4.68 8.17
N CYS A 52 0.76 4.00 7.16
CA CYS A 52 0.97 4.35 5.75
C CYS A 52 0.04 5.47 5.25
N TYR A 53 0.55 6.31 4.34
CA TYR A 53 -0.22 7.40 3.74
C TYR A 53 -1.02 6.90 2.53
N LEU A 54 -2.35 6.82 2.70
CA LEU A 54 -3.28 6.20 1.76
C LEU A 54 -3.20 6.78 0.33
N PRO A 55 -3.22 8.11 0.12
CA PRO A 55 -3.22 8.69 -1.23
C PRO A 55 -1.97 8.38 -2.05
N TRP A 56 -0.86 8.07 -1.39
CA TRP A 56 0.38 7.67 -2.06
C TRP A 56 0.44 6.17 -2.24
N LYS A 57 0.13 5.42 -1.17
CA LYS A 57 0.21 3.96 -1.18
C LYS A 57 -0.71 3.32 -2.21
N THR A 58 -1.93 3.82 -2.38
CA THR A 58 -2.87 3.25 -3.37
C THR A 58 -2.43 3.47 -4.81
N LYS A 59 -1.63 4.52 -5.07
CA LYS A 59 -1.06 4.85 -6.40
C LYS A 59 0.14 3.99 -6.76
N LEU A 60 0.85 3.42 -5.80
CA LEU A 60 2.01 2.54 -6.07
C LEU A 60 1.51 1.20 -6.60
N LYS A 61 2.00 0.78 -7.78
CA LYS A 61 1.47 -0.39 -8.48
C LYS A 61 1.71 -1.69 -7.71
N ASN A 62 2.91 -1.86 -7.19
CA ASN A 62 3.40 -3.01 -6.45
C ASN A 62 3.26 -2.86 -4.93
N ALA A 63 2.54 -1.82 -4.45
CA ALA A 63 2.28 -1.71 -3.02
C ALA A 63 1.15 -2.64 -2.59
N GLU A 64 1.44 -3.39 -1.54
CA GLU A 64 0.54 -4.36 -0.90
C GLU A 64 0.11 -3.86 0.48
N CYS A 65 -1.03 -4.35 0.98
CA CYS A 65 -1.43 -4.10 2.36
C CYS A 65 -0.69 -5.05 3.31
N PRO A 66 0.01 -4.58 4.36
CA PRO A 66 0.58 -5.45 5.39
C PRO A 66 -0.46 -6.30 6.13
N MET A 67 -1.74 -5.91 6.05
CA MET A 67 -2.87 -6.67 6.62
C MET A 67 -3.60 -7.51 5.56
N ASP A 68 -3.01 -7.65 4.37
CA ASP A 68 -3.50 -8.46 3.26
C ASP A 68 -4.96 -8.15 2.86
N GLN A 69 -5.34 -6.89 2.98
CA GLN A 69 -6.67 -6.39 2.58
C GLN A 69 -6.76 -6.10 1.08
N TRP A 70 -5.61 -6.04 0.38
CA TRP A 70 -5.45 -5.94 -1.08
C TRP A 70 -4.02 -6.28 -1.50
#